data_AF-A0A9D9E504-F1
#
_entry.id   AF-A0A9D9E504-F1
#
_cell.length_a   1.000
_cell.length_b   1.000
_cell.length_c   1.000
_cell.angle_alpha   90.00
_cell.angle_beta   90.00
_cell.angle_gamma   90.00
#
_symmetry.space_group_name_H-M   'P 1'
#
loop_
_entity.id
_entity.type
_entity.pdbx_description
1 polymer ?
#
loop_
_entity_poly.entity_id
_entity_poly.type
_entity_poly.pdbx_seq_one_letter_code
_entity_poly.pdbx_strand_id
1 'polypeptide(L)'
;MKSKYFKIEELVCRHVYEKFGDKAWMFIDDRLIETLNLLREKILGVPMIINTWKDGGGYSQRGLRCNRCQIVREKTSPYLSAHILGKGVDFNAAGMTADEVRSEIIKAQVLLPWPIRLEKGVSWVHLDVYDSGNGNKVTLFGA
;
A
#
# COMPACT_ATOMS: atom_id res chain seq x y z
N MET A 1 -0.11 -6.50 13.75
CA MET A 1 0.55 -5.39 14.50
C MET A 1 -0.12 -4.04 14.19
N LYS A 2 0.26 -2.94 14.86
CA LYS A 2 -0.17 -1.57 14.50
C LYS A 2 1.03 -0.78 13.95
N SER A 3 0.78 0.15 13.02
CA SER A 3 1.79 1.08 12.53
C SER A 3 2.12 2.16 13.57
N LYS A 4 3.36 2.68 13.51
CA LYS A 4 3.78 3.88 14.26
C LYS A 4 3.42 5.20 13.56
N TYR A 5 3.21 5.15 12.24
CA TYR A 5 3.10 6.35 11.39
C TYR A 5 1.77 6.48 10.66
N PHE A 6 1.06 5.37 10.47
CA PHE A 6 -0.20 5.32 9.74
C PHE A 6 -1.35 4.98 10.68
N LYS A 7 -2.47 5.67 10.51
CA LYS A 7 -3.74 5.27 11.13
C LYS A 7 -4.44 4.21 10.27
N ILE A 8 -5.33 3.44 10.87
CA ILE A 8 -5.99 2.34 10.17
C ILE A 8 -6.92 2.82 9.05
N GLU A 9 -7.59 3.96 9.23
CA GLU A 9 -8.42 4.61 8.20
C GLU A 9 -7.65 4.97 6.92
N GLU A 10 -6.33 5.17 7.02
CA GLU A 10 -5.47 5.41 5.86
C GLU A 10 -5.24 4.13 5.06
N LEU A 11 -5.25 2.97 5.74
CA LEU A 11 -4.92 1.66 5.19
C LEU A 11 -6.14 0.83 4.80
N VAL A 12 -7.37 1.26 5.12
CA VAL A 12 -8.59 0.54 4.74
C VAL A 12 -9.61 1.46 4.09
N CYS A 13 -10.47 0.90 3.24
CA CYS A 13 -11.59 1.66 2.70
C CYS A 13 -12.59 2.04 3.81
N ARG A 14 -13.34 3.12 3.57
CA ARG A 14 -14.37 3.62 4.49
C ARG A 14 -15.32 2.54 5.01
N HIS A 15 -15.80 1.66 4.13
CA HIS A 15 -16.74 0.58 4.51
C HIS A 15 -16.16 -0.39 5.54
N VAL A 16 -14.87 -0.71 5.45
CA VAL A 16 -14.20 -1.61 6.40
C VAL A 16 -14.04 -0.88 7.73
N TYR A 17 -13.58 0.37 7.70
CA TYR A 17 -13.43 1.15 8.93
C TYR A 17 -14.76 1.35 9.65
N GLU A 18 -15.84 1.72 8.95
CA GLU A 18 -17.15 1.91 9.57
C GLU A 18 -17.68 0.64 10.25
N LYS A 19 -17.32 -0.54 9.73
CA LYS A 19 -17.77 -1.83 10.29
C LYS A 19 -16.89 -2.33 11.44
N PHE A 20 -15.57 -2.17 11.33
CA PHE A 20 -14.61 -2.82 12.23
C PHE A 20 -13.81 -1.84 13.10
N GLY A 21 -13.78 -0.55 12.74
CA GLY A 21 -12.97 0.48 13.37
C GLY A 21 -11.50 0.04 13.47
N ASP A 22 -10.93 0.24 14.65
CA ASP A 22 -9.56 -0.17 14.99
C ASP A 22 -9.31 -1.68 14.87
N LYS A 23 -10.33 -2.53 14.94
CA LYS A 23 -10.12 -3.98 14.76
C LYS A 23 -9.67 -4.32 13.34
N ALA A 24 -9.87 -3.42 12.37
CA ALA A 24 -9.46 -3.63 10.99
C ALA A 24 -7.95 -3.85 10.80
N TRP A 25 -7.11 -3.49 11.78
CA TRP A 25 -5.68 -3.85 11.79
C TRP A 25 -5.45 -5.35 11.58
N MET A 26 -6.37 -6.21 12.01
CA MET A 26 -6.26 -7.67 11.84
C MET A 26 -6.28 -8.14 10.38
N PHE A 27 -6.71 -7.29 9.44
CA PHE A 27 -6.79 -7.61 8.02
C PHE A 27 -5.56 -7.15 7.23
N ILE A 28 -4.68 -6.36 7.82
CA ILE A 28 -3.49 -5.86 7.16
C ILE A 28 -2.33 -6.78 7.48
N ASP A 29 -1.57 -7.16 6.45
CA ASP A 29 -0.39 -8.00 6.59
C ASP A 29 0.70 -7.26 7.37
N ASP A 30 1.24 -7.89 8.42
CA ASP A 30 2.27 -7.29 9.26
C ASP A 30 3.53 -6.94 8.46
N ARG A 31 3.84 -7.69 7.40
CA ARG A 31 4.98 -7.41 6.50
C ARG A 31 4.79 -6.11 5.74
N LEU A 32 3.56 -5.80 5.37
CA LEU A 32 3.23 -4.52 4.73
C LEU A 32 3.40 -3.38 5.73
N ILE A 33 2.96 -3.54 6.98
CA ILE A 33 3.11 -2.52 8.03
C ILE A 33 4.58 -2.23 8.32
N GLU A 34 5.41 -3.27 8.47
CA GLU A 34 6.85 -3.13 8.67
C GLU A 34 7.53 -2.40 7.51
N THR A 35 7.19 -2.80 6.28
CA THR A 35 7.69 -2.16 5.06
C THR A 35 7.33 -0.68 5.03
N LEU A 36 6.05 -0.32 5.26
CA LEU A 36 5.61 1.07 5.23
C LEU A 36 6.29 1.91 6.33
N ASN A 37 6.47 1.36 7.53
CA ASN A 37 7.19 2.05 8.59
C ASN A 37 8.65 2.30 8.21
N LEU A 38 9.34 1.30 7.63
CA LEU A 38 10.71 1.46 7.15
C LEU A 38 10.80 2.51 6.06
N LEU A 39 9.89 2.48 5.08
CA LEU A 39 9.85 3.47 4.00
C LEU A 39 9.72 4.88 4.56
N ARG A 40 8.77 5.07 5.48
CA ARG A 40 8.52 6.34 6.13
C ARG A 40 9.73 6.84 6.93
N GLU A 41 10.38 5.97 7.68
CA GLU A 41 11.39 6.35 8.66
C GLU A 41 12.80 6.45 8.07
N LYS A 42 13.18 5.54 7.17
CA LYS A 42 14.59 5.36 6.77
C LYS A 42 14.89 5.54 5.29
N ILE A 43 13.89 5.42 4.41
CA ILE A 43 14.11 5.47 2.96
C ILE A 43 13.62 6.79 2.38
N LEU A 44 12.35 7.15 2.64
CA LEU A 44 11.72 8.33 2.05
C LEU A 44 11.78 9.54 2.98
N GLY A 45 11.59 9.34 4.29
CA GLY A 45 11.64 10.44 5.27
C GLY A 45 10.53 11.49 5.15
N VAL A 46 9.50 11.26 4.33
CA VAL A 46 8.44 12.23 4.01
C VAL A 46 7.01 11.68 4.21
N PRO A 47 5.97 12.54 4.33
CA PRO A 47 4.54 12.21 4.21
C PRO A 47 4.24 11.23 3.09
N MET A 48 3.68 10.07 3.45
CA MET A 48 3.14 9.07 2.53
C MET A 48 1.61 9.13 2.63
N ILE A 49 0.95 9.53 1.56
CA ILE A 49 -0.48 9.81 1.49
C ILE A 49 -1.16 8.63 0.78
N ILE A 50 -1.91 7.82 1.54
CA ILE A 50 -2.63 6.64 1.04
C ILE A 50 -4.10 7.01 0.81
N ASN A 51 -4.99 6.74 1.76
CA ASN A 51 -6.36 7.21 1.74
C ASN A 51 -6.49 8.55 2.49
N THR A 52 -7.40 9.39 2.01
CA THR A 52 -7.70 10.71 2.60
C THR A 52 -9.18 10.92 2.89
N TRP A 53 -10.02 9.90 2.63
CA TRP A 53 -11.48 9.97 2.80
C TRP A 53 -11.92 10.35 4.23
N LYS A 54 -11.13 10.02 5.25
CA LYS A 54 -11.44 10.36 6.65
C LYS A 54 -11.36 11.86 6.90
N ASP A 55 -10.49 12.54 6.17
CA ASP A 55 -10.23 13.98 6.25
C ASP A 55 -10.97 14.76 5.15
N GLY A 56 -11.94 14.14 4.47
CA GLY A 56 -12.71 14.74 3.38
C GLY A 56 -12.01 14.77 2.02
N GLY A 57 -10.84 14.13 1.89
CA GLY A 57 -10.12 14.02 0.62
C GLY A 57 -10.67 12.95 -0.32
N GLY A 58 -10.24 12.99 -1.59
CA GLY A 58 -10.76 12.13 -2.65
C GLY A 58 -10.24 10.69 -2.67
N TYR A 59 -9.19 10.34 -1.92
CA TYR A 59 -8.59 9.01 -1.97
C TYR A 59 -9.30 8.04 -1.01
N SER A 60 -9.95 7.02 -1.56
CA SER A 60 -10.83 6.11 -0.80
C SER A 60 -10.57 4.61 -1.00
N GLN A 61 -9.83 4.24 -2.04
CA GLN A 61 -9.61 2.85 -2.45
C GLN A 61 -8.12 2.55 -2.68
N ARG A 62 -7.24 3.14 -1.85
CA ARG A 62 -5.78 3.01 -1.98
C ARG A 62 -5.12 2.07 -0.95
N GLY A 63 -5.86 1.61 0.05
CA GLY A 63 -5.43 0.55 0.97
C GLY A 63 -6.20 -0.76 0.72
N LEU A 64 -6.62 -1.44 1.80
CA LEU A 64 -7.51 -2.61 1.75
C LEU A 64 -8.85 -2.25 1.09
N ARG A 65 -9.19 -2.99 0.03
CA ARG A 65 -10.44 -2.85 -0.72
C ARG A 65 -11.39 -4.00 -0.37
N CYS A 66 -12.62 -3.69 0.01
CA CYS A 66 -13.65 -4.71 0.25
C CYS A 66 -14.55 -4.90 -0.97
N ASN A 67 -15.40 -5.92 -0.94
CA ASN A 67 -16.39 -6.22 -1.99
C ASN A 67 -17.44 -5.13 -2.23
N ARG A 68 -17.49 -4.07 -1.40
CA ARG A 68 -18.35 -2.89 -1.62
C ARG A 68 -17.62 -1.73 -2.30
N CYS A 69 -16.29 -1.77 -2.39
CA CYS A 69 -15.49 -0.81 -3.13
C CYS A 69 -15.84 -0.89 -4.62
N GLN A 70 -15.98 0.26 -5.29
CA GLN A 70 -16.36 0.32 -6.70
C GLN A 70 -15.42 -0.51 -7.58
N ILE A 71 -14.10 -0.35 -7.38
CA ILE A 71 -13.07 -1.08 -8.15
C ILE A 71 -13.27 -2.59 -8.04
N VAL A 72 -13.66 -3.10 -6.86
CA VAL A 72 -13.84 -4.54 -6.63
C VAL A 72 -15.18 -5.01 -7.19
N ARG A 73 -16.25 -4.23 -7.01
CA ARG A 73 -17.61 -4.55 -7.51
C ARG A 73 -17.66 -4.67 -9.03
N GLU A 74 -16.83 -3.93 -9.73
CA GLU A 74 -16.78 -3.91 -11.20
C GLU A 74 -16.03 -5.11 -11.80
N LYS A 75 -15.43 -5.98 -10.99
CA LYS A 75 -14.64 -7.12 -11.50
C LYS A 75 -15.52 -8.30 -11.88
N THR A 76 -15.29 -8.83 -13.07
CA THR A 76 -16.02 -9.96 -13.67
C THR A 76 -15.19 -11.24 -13.77
N SER A 77 -13.89 -11.16 -13.47
CA SER A 77 -12.94 -12.27 -13.48
C SER A 77 -12.30 -12.43 -12.08
N PRO A 78 -11.59 -13.54 -11.81
CA PRO A 78 -10.88 -13.73 -10.55
C PRO A 78 -9.97 -12.53 -10.25
N TYR A 79 -10.29 -11.81 -9.17
CA TYR A 79 -9.60 -10.59 -8.78
C TYR A 79 -8.83 -10.77 -7.48
N LEU A 80 -7.63 -11.34 -7.56
CA LEU A 80 -6.75 -11.62 -6.40
C LEU A 80 -5.68 -10.54 -6.22
N SER A 81 -6.09 -9.28 -6.30
CA SER A 81 -5.21 -8.14 -6.06
C SER A 81 -4.70 -8.12 -4.62
N ALA A 82 -3.45 -7.67 -4.42
CA ALA A 82 -2.88 -7.50 -3.09
C ALA A 82 -3.73 -6.58 -2.19
N HIS A 83 -4.44 -5.60 -2.77
CA HIS A 83 -5.35 -4.73 -2.02
C HIS A 83 -6.48 -5.49 -1.33
N ILE A 84 -7.07 -6.51 -1.97
CA ILE A 84 -8.20 -7.23 -1.35
C ILE A 84 -7.73 -8.21 -0.26
N LEU A 85 -6.43 -8.51 -0.25
CA LEU A 85 -5.79 -9.39 0.74
C LEU A 85 -5.06 -8.62 1.85
N GLY A 86 -5.21 -7.28 1.90
CA GLY A 86 -4.54 -6.45 2.92
C GLY A 86 -3.00 -6.43 2.78
N LYS A 87 -2.50 -6.67 1.56
CA LYS A 87 -1.09 -6.84 1.23
C LYS A 87 -0.53 -5.77 0.30
N GLY A 88 -1.35 -4.81 -0.13
CA GLY A 88 -0.93 -3.75 -1.05
C GLY A 88 -1.53 -2.39 -0.72
N VAL A 89 -0.80 -1.35 -1.10
CA VAL A 89 -1.21 0.06 -1.01
C VAL A 89 -0.82 0.83 -2.27
N ASP A 90 -1.58 1.88 -2.55
CA ASP A 90 -1.25 2.94 -3.48
C ASP A 90 -0.97 4.21 -2.67
N PHE A 91 0.12 4.93 -2.94
CA PHE A 91 0.42 6.16 -2.22
C PHE A 91 1.13 7.21 -3.06
N ASN A 92 1.09 8.45 -2.58
CA ASN A 92 1.97 9.52 -3.01
C ASN A 92 2.92 9.89 -1.87
N ALA A 93 4.17 10.19 -2.18
CA ALA A 93 5.11 10.74 -1.20
C ALA A 93 5.20 12.26 -1.40
N ALA A 94 5.10 13.05 -0.32
CA ALA A 94 5.11 14.50 -0.41
C ALA A 94 6.44 15.02 -0.97
N GLY A 95 6.35 15.90 -1.97
CA GLY A 95 7.52 16.48 -2.63
C GLY A 95 8.24 15.54 -3.60
N MET A 96 7.70 14.35 -3.88
CA MET A 96 8.33 13.37 -4.79
C MET A 96 7.34 12.87 -5.84
N THR A 97 7.84 12.64 -7.05
CA THR A 97 7.16 11.89 -8.10
C THR A 97 7.17 10.40 -7.80
N ALA A 98 6.25 9.64 -8.41
CA ALA A 98 6.21 8.19 -8.21
C ALA A 98 7.50 7.49 -8.69
N ASP A 99 8.15 7.99 -9.74
CA ASP A 99 9.39 7.42 -10.27
C ASP A 99 10.60 7.71 -9.38
N GLU A 100 10.66 8.90 -8.76
CA GLU A 100 11.67 9.19 -7.73
C GLU A 100 11.50 8.26 -6.54
N VAL A 101 10.26 8.07 -6.05
CA VAL A 101 10.01 7.16 -4.93
C VAL A 101 10.42 5.72 -5.27
N ARG A 102 10.02 5.19 -6.44
CA ARG A 102 10.46 3.86 -6.87
C ARG A 102 11.99 3.76 -6.92
N SER A 103 12.65 4.78 -7.45
CA SER A 103 14.12 4.82 -7.56
C SER A 103 14.80 4.78 -6.20
N GLU A 104 14.32 5.57 -5.22
CA GLU A 104 14.87 5.56 -3.86
C GLU A 104 14.65 4.21 -3.15
N ILE A 105 13.48 3.59 -3.34
CA ILE A 105 13.20 2.25 -2.79
C ILE A 105 14.15 1.20 -3.41
N ILE A 106 14.37 1.23 -4.72
CA ILE A 106 15.28 0.30 -5.41
C ILE A 106 16.73 0.49 -4.95
N LYS A 107 17.19 1.74 -4.83
CA LYS A 107 18.55 2.05 -4.31
C LYS A 107 18.74 1.51 -2.90
N ALA A 108 17.71 1.63 -2.06
CA ALA A 108 17.73 1.20 -0.66
C ALA A 108 17.21 -0.24 -0.44
N GLN A 109 17.05 -1.06 -1.49
CA GLN A 109 16.37 -2.35 -1.40
C GLN A 109 16.97 -3.33 -0.38
N VAL A 110 18.26 -3.20 -0.08
CA VAL A 110 18.96 -4.02 0.92
C VAL A 110 18.42 -3.81 2.34
N LEU A 111 17.78 -2.68 2.60
CA LEU A 111 17.15 -2.37 3.88
C LEU A 111 15.77 -3.01 4.02
N LEU A 112 15.13 -3.43 2.92
CA LEU A 112 13.76 -3.92 2.94
C LEU A 112 13.65 -5.22 3.75
N PRO A 113 12.71 -5.30 4.71
CA PRO A 113 12.55 -6.49 5.53
C PRO A 113 12.05 -7.68 4.69
N TRP A 114 11.19 -7.39 3.71
CA TRP A 114 10.49 -8.38 2.90
C TRP A 114 10.66 -8.10 1.41
N PRO A 115 10.54 -9.13 0.54
CA PRO A 115 10.33 -8.91 -0.88
C PRO A 115 9.08 -8.07 -1.11
N ILE A 116 9.19 -7.10 -2.02
CA ILE A 116 8.08 -6.26 -2.44
C ILE A 116 7.96 -6.22 -3.96
N ARG A 117 6.79 -5.80 -4.42
CA ARG A 117 6.57 -5.47 -5.82
C ARG A 117 6.17 -4.02 -5.97
N LEU A 118 6.60 -3.39 -7.06
CA LEU A 118 6.24 -2.02 -7.42
C LEU A 118 5.68 -1.99 -8.84
N GLU A 119 4.51 -1.37 -9.02
CA GLU A 119 3.93 -1.16 -10.35
C GLU A 119 4.63 0.00 -11.05
N LYS A 120 5.05 -0.19 -12.29
CA LYS A 120 5.68 0.85 -13.14
C LYS A 120 4.66 1.52 -14.05
N GLY A 121 4.92 2.77 -14.44
CA GLY A 121 4.10 3.48 -15.44
C GLY A 121 2.81 4.11 -14.89
N VAL A 122 2.64 4.17 -13.57
CA VAL A 122 1.52 4.88 -12.91
C VAL A 122 2.01 6.07 -12.09
N SER A 123 1.17 7.10 -11.94
CA SER A 123 1.51 8.39 -11.31
C SER A 123 1.45 8.37 -9.77
N TRP A 124 1.04 7.24 -9.19
CA TRP A 124 1.18 6.91 -7.77
C TRP A 124 2.17 5.76 -7.61
N VAL A 125 2.53 5.43 -6.37
CA VAL A 125 3.33 4.24 -6.08
C VAL A 125 2.39 3.15 -5.62
N HIS A 126 2.21 2.13 -6.45
CA HIS A 126 1.66 0.87 -5.98
C HIS A 126 2.79 0.04 -5.37
N LEU A 127 2.57 -0.44 -4.16
CA LEU A 127 3.47 -1.34 -3.45
C LEU A 127 2.68 -2.48 -2.86
N ASP A 128 3.17 -3.71 -3.05
CA ASP A 128 2.65 -4.87 -2.35
C ASP A 128 3.75 -5.83 -1.86
N VAL A 129 3.38 -6.72 -0.93
CA VAL A 129 4.27 -7.72 -0.32
C VAL A 129 4.04 -9.14 -0.86
N TYR A 130 3.57 -9.29 -2.10
CA TYR A 130 3.62 -10.59 -2.75
C TYR A 130 5.06 -10.95 -3.09
N ASP A 131 5.38 -12.22 -2.90
CA ASP A 131 6.65 -12.78 -3.35
C ASP A 131 6.50 -13.26 -4.79
N SER A 132 7.38 -12.76 -5.67
CA SER A 132 7.45 -13.19 -7.07
C SER A 132 8.18 -14.52 -7.25
N GLY A 133 8.75 -15.10 -6.19
CA GLY A 133 9.47 -16.38 -6.22
C GLY A 133 10.79 -16.32 -6.99
N ASN A 134 11.30 -15.12 -7.27
CA ASN A 134 12.51 -14.90 -8.06
C ASN A 134 13.75 -14.57 -7.20
N GLY A 135 13.60 -14.54 -5.88
CA GLY A 135 14.68 -14.20 -4.94
C GLY A 135 15.03 -12.71 -4.85
N ASN A 136 14.37 -11.84 -5.61
CA ASN A 136 14.64 -10.40 -5.60
C ASN A 136 13.95 -9.70 -4.41
N LYS A 137 14.61 -8.69 -3.83
CA LYS A 137 14.00 -7.82 -2.81
C LYS A 137 12.95 -6.87 -3.39
N VAL A 138 13.16 -6.39 -4.62
CA VAL A 138 12.20 -5.55 -5.33
C VAL A 138 11.94 -6.16 -6.70
N THR A 139 10.68 -6.39 -7.03
CA THR A 139 10.25 -6.77 -8.38
C THR A 139 9.38 -5.69 -9.01
N LEU A 140 9.80 -5.14 -10.15
CA LEU A 140 8.97 -4.24 -10.93
C LEU A 140 7.99 -5.03 -11.81
N PHE A 141 6.74 -4.60 -11.86
CA PHE A 141 5.74 -5.15 -12.78
C PHE A 141 4.97 -4.04 -13.48
N GLY A 142 4.35 -4.34 -14.63
CA GLY A 142 3.46 -3.42 -15.34
C GLY A 142 2.01 -3.86 -15.23
N ALA A 143 1.10 -2.94 -15.54
CA ALA A 143 -0.31 -3.22 -15.76
C ALA A 143 -0.53 -4.11 -17.00
#